data_AF-A0A6P7NAE0-F1
#
_entry.id   AF-A0A6P7NAE0-F1
#
_cell.length_a   1.000
_cell.length_b   1.000
_cell.length_c   1.000
_cell.angle_alpha   90.00
_cell.angle_beta   90.00
_cell.angle_gamma   90.00
#
_symmetry.space_group_name_H-M   'P 1'
#
loop_
_entity.id
_entity.type
_entity.pdbx_description
1 polymer ?
#
loop_
_entity_poly.entity_id
_entity_poly.type
_entity_poly.pdbx_seq_one_letter_code
_entity_poly.pdbx_strand_id
1 'polypeptide(L)'
;MSIPTHRQCTIEIQNKCSVYVLCNPHVHTVSGSCEKPLAPTLSPSESGSALFIKTPHTACGSVGVFTYDLHNISADTFGGRIAVMFSVPYDFNFYSNWYGVGVFGLDRQCGKQLFEQMYNNAERGFVRGKAKGPSLTHKGSGVTVRATMSDSYQPVMKVQVSDN
;
A
#
# COMPACT_ATOMS: atom_id res chain seq x y z
N MET A 1 -11.72 13.20 -26.75
CA MET A 1 -10.85 13.25 -25.56
C MET A 1 -9.84 12.12 -25.67
N SER A 2 -8.54 12.40 -25.59
CA SER A 2 -7.53 11.34 -25.56
C SER A 2 -7.62 10.59 -24.24
N ILE A 3 -7.56 9.26 -24.29
CA ILE A 3 -7.43 8.45 -23.07
C ILE A 3 -6.03 8.73 -22.53
N PRO A 4 -5.87 9.19 -21.28
CA PRO A 4 -4.55 9.32 -20.68
C PRO A 4 -3.85 7.96 -20.80
N THR A 5 -2.64 7.92 -21.35
CA THR A 5 -1.86 6.67 -21.48
C THR A 5 -0.92 6.46 -20.30
N HIS A 6 -0.71 7.50 -19.49
CA HIS A 6 0.08 7.45 -18.26
C HIS A 6 -0.72 6.79 -17.13
N ARG A 7 -0.07 5.91 -16.37
CA ARG A 7 -0.60 5.31 -15.15
C ARG A 7 0.39 5.56 -14.05
N GLN A 8 -0.11 5.94 -12.89
CA GLN A 8 0.69 6.06 -11.67
C GLN A 8 -0.14 5.63 -10.47
N CYS A 9 0.42 5.70 -9.28
CA CYS A 9 -0.29 5.68 -8.02
C CYS A 9 0.50 6.54 -7.02
N THR A 10 -0.11 7.62 -6.53
CA THR A 10 0.46 8.40 -5.44
C THR A 10 0.01 7.77 -4.13
N ILE A 11 0.95 7.42 -3.27
CA ILE A 11 0.67 6.96 -1.91
C ILE A 11 0.89 8.12 -0.95
N GLU A 12 -0.09 8.40 -0.12
CA GLU A 12 0.02 9.28 1.04
C GLU A 12 -0.18 8.43 2.29
N ILE A 13 0.84 8.31 3.14
CA ILE A 13 0.77 7.50 4.36
C ILE A 13 0.92 8.38 5.59
N GLN A 14 0.10 8.14 6.59
CA GLN A 14 0.14 8.83 7.88
C GLN A 14 0.27 7.81 9.01
N ASN A 15 1.28 8.00 9.86
CA ASN A 15 1.40 7.28 11.11
C ASN A 15 0.68 8.05 12.22
N LYS A 16 -0.45 7.52 12.68
CA LYS A 16 -1.21 8.00 13.86
C LYS A 16 -1.06 7.09 15.07
N CYS A 17 -0.14 6.13 15.04
CA CYS A 17 0.18 5.35 16.22
C CYS A 17 0.89 6.25 17.24
N SER A 18 0.69 5.97 18.52
CA SER A 18 1.39 6.62 19.62
C SER A 18 2.68 5.87 19.98
N VAL A 19 2.71 4.55 19.76
CA VAL A 19 3.80 3.67 20.22
C VAL A 19 4.71 3.22 19.07
N TYR A 20 4.13 2.98 17.89
CA TYR A 20 4.86 2.40 16.77
C TYR A 20 5.47 3.45 15.86
N VAL A 21 6.74 3.25 15.53
CA VAL A 21 7.40 3.84 14.37
C VAL A 21 7.25 2.91 13.18
N LEU A 22 6.87 3.45 12.03
CA LEU A 22 6.92 2.70 10.78
C LEU A 22 8.34 2.79 10.23
N CYS A 23 9.05 1.66 10.10
CA CYS A 23 10.42 1.64 9.59
C CYS A 23 10.62 0.49 8.59
N ASN A 24 11.83 0.42 8.01
CA ASN A 24 12.23 -0.60 7.04
C ASN A 24 11.22 -0.78 5.90
N PRO A 25 10.95 0.27 5.10
CA PRO A 25 10.05 0.13 3.97
C PRO A 25 10.63 -0.85 2.95
N HIS A 26 9.82 -1.82 2.52
CA HIS A 26 10.14 -2.67 1.38
C HIS A 26 9.08 -2.54 0.32
N VAL A 27 9.51 -2.57 -0.93
CA VAL A 27 8.65 -2.42 -2.11
C VAL A 27 8.85 -3.60 -3.03
N HIS A 28 7.76 -4.16 -3.53
CA HIS A 28 7.75 -5.07 -4.66
C HIS A 28 6.82 -4.53 -5.76
N THR A 29 7.42 -4.09 -6.86
CA THR A 29 6.72 -3.65 -8.06
C THR A 29 6.49 -4.84 -9.00
N VAL A 30 5.23 -5.12 -9.31
CA VAL A 30 4.83 -6.13 -10.30
C VAL A 30 4.81 -5.53 -11.70
N SER A 31 4.38 -4.27 -11.81
CA SER A 31 4.37 -3.49 -13.05
C SER A 31 4.73 -2.05 -12.75
N GLY A 32 5.62 -1.47 -13.57
CA GLY A 32 6.12 -0.11 -13.37
C GLY A 32 7.34 -0.03 -12.46
N SER A 33 7.56 1.14 -11.89
CA SER A 33 8.70 1.46 -11.03
C SER A 33 8.30 2.45 -9.93
N CYS A 34 9.16 2.53 -8.90
CA CYS A 34 9.04 3.54 -7.85
C CYS A 34 9.81 4.79 -8.27
N GLU A 35 9.09 5.88 -8.54
CA GLU A 35 9.66 7.18 -8.93
C GLU A 35 10.06 8.00 -7.70
N LYS A 36 9.18 8.04 -6.70
CA LYS A 36 9.44 8.66 -5.40
C LYS A 36 9.37 7.58 -4.32
N PRO A 37 10.49 7.25 -3.63
CA PRO A 37 10.50 6.19 -2.64
C PRO A 37 9.67 6.55 -1.40
N LEU A 38 9.27 5.50 -0.68
CA LEU A 38 8.68 5.60 0.65
C LEU A 38 9.67 6.22 1.64
N ALA A 39 9.16 6.96 2.63
CA ALA A 39 10.01 7.52 3.68
C ALA A 39 10.69 6.37 4.46
N PRO A 40 11.99 6.45 4.76
CA PRO A 40 12.69 5.37 5.46
C PRO A 40 12.11 5.07 6.85
N THR A 41 11.59 6.10 7.50
CA THR A 41 11.00 6.05 8.83
C THR A 41 9.83 7.03 8.91
N LEU A 42 8.77 6.67 9.64
CA LEU A 42 7.68 7.58 10.04
C LEU A 42 7.38 7.38 11.52
N SER A 43 7.79 8.33 12.33
CA SER A 43 7.51 8.41 13.76
C SER A 43 6.03 8.69 14.04
N PRO A 44 5.55 8.51 15.28
CA PRO A 44 4.21 8.96 15.67
C PRO A 44 3.88 10.36 15.16
N SER A 45 2.69 10.50 14.57
CA SER A 45 2.17 11.72 13.93
C SER A 45 2.84 12.16 12.62
N GLU A 46 3.91 11.50 12.17
CA GLU A 46 4.55 11.83 10.89
C GLU A 46 3.75 11.30 9.68
N SER A 47 4.00 11.90 8.52
CA SER A 47 3.39 11.52 7.26
C SER A 47 4.45 11.46 6.16
N GLY A 48 4.23 10.56 5.19
CA GLY A 48 5.11 10.35 4.05
C GLY A 48 4.32 10.28 2.75
N SER A 49 5.04 10.38 1.63
CA SER A 49 4.45 10.14 0.32
C SER A 49 5.42 9.39 -0.60
N ALA A 50 4.87 8.56 -1.47
CA ALA A 50 5.58 7.85 -2.52
C ALA A 50 4.81 7.95 -3.84
N LEU A 51 5.52 7.74 -4.95
CA LEU A 51 4.95 7.76 -6.29
C LEU A 51 5.44 6.54 -7.06
N PHE A 52 4.49 5.76 -7.56
CA PHE A 52 4.74 4.64 -8.45
C PHE A 52 4.21 4.98 -9.83
N ILE A 53 5.00 4.75 -10.87
CA ILE A 53 4.63 5.07 -12.25
C ILE A 53 4.70 3.81 -13.11
N LYS A 54 3.95 3.78 -14.22
CA LYS A 54 4.11 2.69 -15.20
C LYS A 54 5.46 2.76 -15.88
N THR A 55 5.90 1.63 -16.43
CA THR A 55 7.06 1.58 -17.31
C THR A 55 6.79 2.42 -18.56
N PRO A 56 7.65 3.39 -18.95
CA PRO A 56 7.47 4.19 -20.16
C PRO A 56 7.28 3.34 -21.42
N HIS A 57 6.55 3.85 -22.40
CA HIS A 57 6.33 3.20 -23.73
C HIS A 57 5.73 1.78 -23.72
N THR A 58 5.20 1.30 -22.59
CA THR A 58 4.48 0.02 -22.50
C THR A 58 2.99 0.21 -22.24
N ALA A 59 2.16 -0.75 -22.66
CA ALA A 59 0.74 -0.84 -22.33
C ALA A 59 0.50 -1.49 -20.95
N CYS A 60 1.33 -1.15 -19.97
CA CYS A 60 1.30 -1.72 -18.61
C CYS A 60 0.80 -0.70 -17.58
N GLY A 61 0.30 -1.22 -16.45
CA GLY A 61 -0.19 -0.42 -15.33
C GLY A 61 0.92 -0.01 -14.34
N SER A 62 0.50 0.50 -13.18
CA SER A 62 1.35 0.66 -12.00
C SER A 62 0.79 -0.21 -10.88
N VAL A 63 1.53 -1.26 -10.52
CA VAL A 63 1.04 -2.35 -9.68
C VAL A 63 2.14 -2.78 -8.73
N GLY A 64 1.82 -2.89 -7.45
CA GLY A 64 2.79 -3.32 -6.46
C GLY A 64 2.21 -3.52 -5.07
N VAL A 65 3.09 -3.97 -4.19
CA VAL A 65 2.87 -4.05 -2.75
C VAL A 65 4.05 -3.43 -2.04
N PHE A 66 3.78 -2.75 -0.93
CA PHE A 66 4.83 -2.31 -0.03
C PHE A 66 4.48 -2.64 1.41
N THR A 67 5.50 -2.61 2.27
CA THR A 67 5.37 -2.92 3.68
C THR A 67 6.17 -1.94 4.53
N TYR A 68 5.73 -1.74 5.78
CA TYR A 68 6.53 -1.14 6.85
C TYR A 68 6.49 -2.04 8.07
N ASP A 69 7.62 -2.13 8.76
CA ASP A 69 7.69 -2.80 10.05
C ASP A 69 7.17 -1.88 11.16
N LEU A 70 6.52 -2.46 12.16
CA LEU A 70 5.97 -1.77 13.32
C LEU A 70 6.95 -1.86 14.49
N HIS A 71 7.85 -0.89 14.61
CA HIS A 71 8.86 -0.87 15.69
C HIS A 71 8.35 -0.10 16.91
N ASN A 72 8.22 -0.79 18.04
CA ASN A 72 7.99 -0.17 19.34
C ASN A 72 9.35 0.21 19.93
N ILE A 73 9.69 1.50 19.88
CA ILE A 73 10.98 2.01 20.35
C ILE A 73 11.18 1.77 21.85
N SER A 74 10.13 1.98 22.67
CA SER A 74 10.25 1.88 24.13
C SER A 74 10.54 0.47 24.61
N ALA A 75 9.99 -0.54 23.94
CA ALA A 75 10.20 -1.95 24.26
C ALA A 75 11.30 -2.60 23.40
N ASP A 76 11.86 -1.88 22.43
CA ASP A 76 12.75 -2.38 21.38
C ASP A 76 12.27 -3.69 20.73
N THR A 77 11.00 -3.72 20.34
CA THR A 77 10.35 -4.90 19.75
C THR A 77 9.60 -4.56 18.48
N PHE A 78 9.40 -5.56 17.62
CA PHE A 78 8.65 -5.43 16.40
C PHE A 78 7.27 -6.09 16.54
N GLY A 79 6.21 -5.31 16.36
CA GLY A 79 4.81 -5.76 16.47
C GLY A 79 4.28 -6.49 15.23
N GLY A 80 5.13 -6.68 14.21
CA GLY A 80 4.75 -7.19 12.89
C GLY A 80 5.00 -6.14 11.82
N ARG A 81 4.28 -6.25 10.70
CA ARG A 81 4.39 -5.33 9.58
C ARG A 81 3.05 -5.04 8.93
N ILE A 82 2.83 -3.80 8.51
CA ILE A 82 1.70 -3.46 7.65
C ILE A 82 2.05 -3.81 6.21
N ALA A 83 1.06 -4.21 5.43
CA ALA A 83 1.19 -4.36 3.99
C ALA A 83 0.11 -3.58 3.27
N VAL A 84 0.50 -2.94 2.18
CA VAL A 84 -0.37 -2.11 1.34
C VAL A 84 -0.16 -2.50 -0.10
N MET A 85 -1.23 -2.97 -0.75
CA MET A 85 -1.25 -3.35 -2.15
C MET A 85 -2.04 -2.31 -2.96
N PHE A 86 -1.55 -1.98 -4.14
CA PHE A 86 -2.25 -1.17 -5.13
C PHE A 86 -2.09 -1.78 -6.52
N SER A 87 -3.14 -1.66 -7.33
CA SER A 87 -3.16 -2.13 -8.71
C SER A 87 -3.93 -1.13 -9.57
N VAL A 88 -3.19 -0.38 -10.39
CA VAL A 88 -3.72 0.58 -11.36
C VAL A 88 -3.51 0.03 -12.77
N PRO A 89 -4.53 -0.56 -13.42
CA PRO A 89 -4.38 -1.22 -14.71
C PRO A 89 -4.16 -0.21 -15.84
N TYR A 90 -3.63 -0.67 -16.97
CA TYR A 90 -3.59 0.16 -18.18
C TYR A 90 -4.99 0.31 -18.78
N ASP A 91 -5.70 -0.79 -19.02
CA ASP A 91 -6.99 -0.77 -19.69
C ASP A 91 -8.17 -0.80 -18.70
N PHE A 92 -8.89 0.31 -18.58
CA PHE A 92 -10.06 0.45 -17.72
C PHE A 92 -11.35 -0.07 -18.36
N ASN A 93 -11.34 -0.46 -19.65
CA ASN A 93 -12.49 -1.10 -20.27
C ASN A 93 -12.70 -2.51 -19.72
N PHE A 94 -11.61 -3.19 -19.34
CA PHE A 94 -11.64 -4.55 -18.80
C PHE A 94 -11.32 -4.64 -17.31
N TYR A 95 -10.57 -3.67 -16.76
CA TYR A 95 -10.08 -3.71 -15.39
C TYR A 95 -10.48 -2.48 -14.58
N SER A 96 -10.28 -2.54 -13.26
CA SER A 96 -10.54 -1.43 -12.34
C SER A 96 -9.37 -1.23 -11.40
N ASN A 97 -9.28 -0.08 -10.76
CA ASN A 97 -8.35 0.12 -9.66
C ASN A 97 -8.71 -0.79 -8.48
N TRP A 98 -7.70 -1.48 -7.96
CA TRP A 98 -7.79 -2.30 -6.75
C TRP A 98 -6.74 -1.88 -5.74
N TYR A 99 -7.10 -1.98 -4.47
CA TYR A 99 -6.17 -1.79 -3.36
C TYR A 99 -6.51 -2.73 -2.21
N GLY A 100 -5.54 -2.95 -1.34
CA GLY A 100 -5.72 -3.74 -0.14
C GLY A 100 -4.77 -3.31 0.98
N VAL A 101 -5.19 -3.54 2.21
CA VAL A 101 -4.42 -3.22 3.42
C VAL A 101 -4.50 -4.38 4.40
N GLY A 102 -3.40 -4.67 5.08
CA GLY A 102 -3.30 -5.77 6.03
C GLY A 102 -2.19 -5.61 7.05
N VAL A 103 -2.18 -6.49 8.03
CA VAL A 103 -1.13 -6.61 9.05
C VAL A 103 -0.67 -8.07 9.08
N PHE A 104 0.64 -8.27 9.00
CA PHE A 104 1.28 -9.57 8.91
C PHE A 104 2.40 -9.70 9.94
N GLY A 105 2.83 -10.92 10.23
CA GLY A 105 4.05 -11.18 10.98
C GLY A 105 5.30 -10.81 10.18
N LEU A 106 6.44 -10.67 10.88
CA LEU A 106 7.74 -10.37 10.26
C LEU A 106 8.25 -11.49 9.35
N ASP A 107 7.75 -12.71 9.53
CA ASP A 107 7.99 -13.85 8.64
C ASP A 107 7.45 -13.60 7.22
N ARG A 108 6.47 -12.70 7.07
CA ARG A 108 5.91 -12.33 5.78
C ARG A 108 6.77 -11.27 5.08
N GLN A 109 7.64 -11.75 4.21
CA GLN A 109 8.47 -10.88 3.37
C GLN A 109 7.65 -10.10 2.33
N CYS A 110 8.10 -8.89 2.03
CA CYS A 110 7.58 -8.11 0.91
C CYS A 110 8.10 -8.72 -0.40
N GLY A 111 7.20 -9.03 -1.33
CA GLY A 111 7.58 -9.70 -2.56
C GLY A 111 6.39 -10.26 -3.34
N LYS A 112 6.71 -11.03 -4.37
CA LYS A 112 5.73 -11.63 -5.29
C LYS A 112 4.66 -12.45 -4.57
N GLN A 113 5.05 -13.24 -3.57
CA GLN A 113 4.11 -14.09 -2.83
C GLN A 113 3.10 -13.26 -2.02
N LEU A 114 3.56 -12.18 -1.38
CA LEU A 114 2.67 -11.27 -0.64
C LEU A 114 1.72 -10.55 -1.59
N PHE A 115 2.21 -10.09 -2.74
CA PHE A 115 1.36 -9.49 -3.77
C PHE A 115 0.27 -10.46 -4.24
N GLU A 116 0.67 -11.68 -4.63
CA GLU A 116 -0.26 -12.72 -5.08
C GLU A 116 -1.32 -13.04 -4.03
N GLN A 117 -0.90 -13.15 -2.77
CA GLN A 117 -1.79 -13.33 -1.64
C GLN A 117 -2.80 -12.18 -1.52
N MET A 118 -2.31 -10.94 -1.53
CA MET A 118 -3.17 -9.77 -1.36
C MET A 118 -4.05 -9.47 -2.57
N TYR A 119 -3.69 -9.92 -3.77
CA TYR A 119 -4.41 -9.62 -5.01
C TYR A 119 -5.40 -10.73 -5.42
N ASN A 120 -4.99 -12.00 -5.37
CA ASN A 120 -5.78 -13.12 -5.90
C ASN A 120 -6.40 -14.00 -4.82
N ASN A 121 -5.75 -14.14 -3.65
CA ASN A 121 -6.18 -15.11 -2.65
C ASN A 121 -7.31 -14.58 -1.75
N ALA A 122 -7.88 -15.51 -0.98
CA ALA A 122 -8.84 -15.22 0.06
C ALA A 122 -8.24 -14.31 1.15
N GLU A 123 -9.07 -13.40 1.63
CA GLU A 123 -8.71 -12.39 2.62
C GLU A 123 -8.40 -13.02 3.98
N ARG A 124 -7.10 -13.08 4.33
CA ARG A 124 -6.60 -13.60 5.61
C ARG A 124 -5.45 -12.72 6.08
N GLY A 125 -5.69 -11.92 7.11
CA GLY A 125 -4.74 -10.90 7.59
C GLY A 125 -4.73 -9.60 6.75
N PHE A 126 -5.68 -9.44 5.84
CA PHE A 126 -5.85 -8.22 5.04
C PHE A 126 -7.30 -8.11 4.55
N VAL A 127 -7.66 -6.94 4.02
CA VAL A 127 -8.88 -6.69 3.24
C VAL A 127 -8.51 -6.05 1.90
N ARG A 128 -9.30 -6.33 0.85
CA ARG A 128 -9.10 -5.83 -0.52
C ARG A 128 -10.42 -5.30 -1.08
N GLY A 129 -10.32 -4.32 -1.98
CA GLY A 129 -11.49 -3.78 -2.67
C GLY A 129 -11.15 -2.95 -3.89
N LYS A 130 -12.18 -2.67 -4.70
CA LYS A 130 -12.09 -1.70 -5.80
C LYS A 130 -12.02 -0.29 -5.24
N ALA A 131 -11.41 0.63 -5.99
CA ALA A 131 -11.31 2.07 -5.63
C ALA A 131 -12.65 2.83 -5.74
N LYS A 132 -13.78 2.23 -5.35
CA LYS A 132 -15.13 2.79 -5.48
C LYS A 132 -15.76 3.21 -4.16
N GLY A 133 -15.00 3.12 -3.07
CA GLY A 133 -15.51 3.31 -1.71
C GLY A 133 -16.39 2.13 -1.25
N PRO A 134 -16.70 2.05 0.06
CA PRO A 134 -16.19 2.87 1.16
C PRO A 134 -14.69 2.62 1.46
N SER A 135 -14.13 3.30 2.46
CA SER A 135 -12.76 3.05 2.90
C SER A 135 -12.56 1.59 3.33
N LEU A 136 -11.43 1.00 2.96
CA LEU A 136 -11.00 -0.28 3.53
C LEU A 136 -10.41 -0.06 4.92
N THR A 137 -10.77 -0.94 5.86
CA THR A 137 -10.22 -0.95 7.22
C THR A 137 -9.88 -2.38 7.60
N HIS A 138 -8.64 -2.62 7.99
CA HIS A 138 -8.18 -3.88 8.55
C HIS A 138 -7.68 -3.65 9.98
N LYS A 139 -8.27 -4.37 10.94
CA LYS A 139 -7.83 -4.39 12.34
C LYS A 139 -6.90 -5.58 12.54
N GLY A 140 -5.61 -5.31 12.78
CA GLY A 140 -4.59 -6.33 13.01
C GLY A 140 -4.18 -6.41 14.48
N SER A 141 -3.06 -7.09 14.73
CA SER A 141 -2.43 -7.08 16.06
C SER A 141 -1.79 -5.71 16.33
N GLY A 142 -2.20 -5.03 17.40
CA GLY A 142 -1.66 -3.73 17.83
C GLY A 142 -2.16 -2.51 17.05
N VAL A 143 -2.35 -2.62 15.73
CA VAL A 143 -2.71 -1.48 14.88
C VAL A 143 -3.89 -1.76 13.95
N THR A 144 -4.59 -0.68 13.59
CA THR A 144 -5.60 -0.63 12.54
C THR A 144 -5.05 0.12 11.33
N VAL A 145 -5.16 -0.48 10.15
CA VAL A 145 -4.79 0.14 8.87
C VAL A 145 -6.06 0.49 8.11
N ARG A 146 -6.23 1.76 7.78
CA ARG A 146 -7.35 2.27 6.99
C ARG A 146 -6.85 2.92 5.71
N ALA A 147 -7.54 2.69 4.60
CA ALA A 147 -7.19 3.31 3.35
C ALA A 147 -8.40 3.70 2.48
N THR A 148 -8.17 4.70 1.63
CA THR A 148 -9.05 5.06 0.51
C THR A 148 -8.20 5.24 -0.75
N MET A 149 -8.81 5.07 -1.91
CA MET A 149 -8.17 5.26 -3.21
C MET A 149 -9.16 5.89 -4.18
N SER A 150 -8.73 6.86 -4.98
CA SER A 150 -9.56 7.39 -6.07
C SER A 150 -9.63 6.44 -7.28
N ASP A 151 -10.75 6.44 -7.99
CA ASP A 151 -10.94 5.67 -9.23
C ASP A 151 -10.51 6.50 -10.45
N SER A 152 -9.20 6.59 -10.71
CA SER A 152 -8.66 7.31 -11.87
C SER A 152 -7.40 6.67 -12.43
N TYR A 153 -6.95 7.12 -13.60
CA TYR A 153 -5.69 6.70 -14.22
C TYR A 153 -4.44 7.13 -13.41
N GLN A 154 -4.59 8.13 -12.55
CA GLN A 154 -3.54 8.68 -11.69
C GLN A 154 -4.10 8.84 -10.27
N PRO A 155 -4.45 7.72 -9.62
CA PRO A 155 -5.13 7.74 -8.35
C PRO A 155 -4.19 8.16 -7.22
N VAL A 156 -4.81 8.73 -6.19
CA VAL A 156 -4.18 8.97 -4.89
C VAL A 156 -4.76 7.95 -3.93
N MET A 157 -3.88 7.20 -3.27
CA MET A 157 -4.22 6.27 -2.21
C MET A 157 -3.76 6.86 -0.88
N LYS A 158 -4.71 7.09 0.01
CA LYS A 158 -4.44 7.57 1.38
C LYS A 158 -4.45 6.38 2.32
N VAL A 159 -3.41 6.25 3.12
CA VAL A 159 -3.21 5.19 4.12
C VAL A 159 -3.02 5.83 5.48
N GLN A 160 -3.74 5.32 6.47
CA GLN A 160 -3.62 5.72 7.85
C GLN A 160 -3.39 4.48 8.69
N VAL A 161 -2.36 4.53 9.54
CA VAL A 161 -2.08 3.51 10.54
C VAL A 161 -2.32 4.14 11.89
N SER A 162 -3.14 3.51 12.74
CA SER A 162 -3.41 3.97 14.09
C SER A 162 -3.35 2.81 15.07
N ASP A 163 -3.22 3.13 16.35
CA ASP A 163 -3.47 2.16 17.41
C ASP A 163 -4.92 1.63 17.33
N ASN A 164 -5.15 0.47 17.94
CA ASN A 164 -6.40 -0.30 17.89
C ASN A 164 -7.57 0.22 18.73
#